data_AF-A0AAV7X8C5-F1
#
_entry.id   AF-A0AAV7X8C5-F1
#
_cell.length_a   1.000
_cell.length_b   1.000
_cell.length_c   1.000
_cell.angle_alpha   90.00
_cell.angle_beta   90.00
_cell.angle_gamma   90.00
#
_symmetry.space_group_name_H-M   'P 1'
#
loop_
_entity.id
_entity.type
_entity.pdbx_description
1 polymer ?
#
loop_
_entity_poly.entity_id
_entity_poly.type
_entity_poly.pdbx_seq_one_letter_code
_entity_poly.pdbx_strand_id
1 'polypeptide(L)'
;MAAAVGIDLGTTYSCVAAIINGRVEVIDGQDYGHRTTPSCVAFVDGEDQALVGEAALRQAARNPANTVVDAKRLIGRHYRDQSVQDDMKQWHFKVTDTNGDPTIHVTDKGRPRALTPQEVSAMVLRKMKQSAEARLGHAVTEAVITVPAYFTDSQKKATREAGELAGLKVLRLLPEPTAAALAYGHGLKDNATEKTVLIYDLGGGTFDVSIVTVSRGKFVVRGVGGNSHLGGTDIDQIILKHAAQEVLRQKNFDVSCNPSKMRRLLARCERAKRDLSTQSRSDIDMESIIPDEFLLPLSRAKLEDLCKDLLRGTISTVRSVLATAKMAAADISEVILVGGSTRMPVVERLLSEVFPGKPVCKTVNPDEAVAQGAALYALHLLQDKAPDVQELAPFLRRLDIQNVTPLSVGVECNGGVFSVIIPRNTAIPVRKEVRRATVFNNQTAAGFRVIPSH
;
A
#
# COMPACT_ATOMS: atom_id res chain seq x y z
N MET A 1 -25.09 -17.25 4.66
CA MET A 1 -25.25 -15.85 4.18
C MET A 1 -23.93 -15.43 3.55
N ALA A 2 -23.95 -14.67 2.46
CA ALA A 2 -22.72 -14.14 1.88
C ALA A 2 -22.28 -12.96 2.75
N ALA A 3 -21.22 -13.13 3.53
CA ALA A 3 -20.58 -12.03 4.23
C ALA A 3 -19.50 -11.44 3.32
N ALA A 4 -19.55 -10.12 3.15
CA ALA A 4 -18.47 -9.37 2.52
C ALA A 4 -17.54 -8.77 3.58
N VAL A 5 -16.26 -8.78 3.28
CA VAL A 5 -15.22 -8.20 4.13
C VAL A 5 -14.50 -7.06 3.40
N GLY A 6 -13.93 -6.14 4.16
CA GLY A 6 -12.97 -5.16 3.66
C GLY A 6 -11.56 -5.65 3.90
N ILE A 7 -10.75 -5.75 2.85
CA ILE A 7 -9.34 -6.17 2.96
C ILE A 7 -8.45 -5.04 2.48
N ASP A 8 -7.57 -4.59 3.37
CA ASP A 8 -6.38 -3.85 3.00
C ASP A 8 -5.25 -4.81 2.63
N LEU A 9 -4.97 -4.94 1.33
CA LEU A 9 -3.85 -5.74 0.83
C LEU A 9 -2.62 -4.84 0.74
N GLY A 10 -1.92 -4.62 1.86
CA GLY A 10 -0.75 -3.75 1.88
C GLY A 10 0.55 -4.43 1.45
N THR A 11 1.58 -3.61 1.16
CA THR A 11 2.88 -4.11 0.66
C THR A 11 3.61 -4.96 1.70
N THR A 12 3.66 -4.49 2.94
CA THR A 12 4.38 -5.16 4.05
C THR A 12 3.44 -5.86 5.02
N TYR A 13 2.27 -5.28 5.28
CA TYR A 13 1.24 -5.83 6.13
C TYR A 13 -0.11 -5.70 5.45
N SER A 14 -0.99 -6.68 5.67
CA SER A 14 -2.39 -6.67 5.27
C SER A 14 -3.30 -6.63 6.50
N CYS A 15 -4.49 -6.08 6.34
CA CYS A 15 -5.48 -5.95 7.40
C CYS A 15 -6.87 -6.35 6.85
N VAL A 16 -7.70 -6.97 7.69
CA VAL A 16 -9.07 -7.34 7.30
C VAL A 16 -10.06 -6.86 8.36
N ALA A 17 -11.19 -6.32 7.89
CA ALA A 17 -12.27 -5.83 8.72
C ALA A 17 -13.61 -6.34 8.20
N ALA A 18 -14.58 -6.46 9.10
CA ALA A 18 -15.94 -6.86 8.80
C ALA A 18 -16.94 -6.07 9.63
N ILE A 19 -18.22 -6.20 9.30
CA ILE A 19 -19.30 -5.67 10.12
C ILE A 19 -19.76 -6.76 11.08
N ILE A 20 -19.63 -6.52 12.38
CA ILE A 20 -20.00 -7.43 13.45
C ILE A 20 -20.92 -6.67 14.41
N ASN A 21 -22.12 -7.20 14.66
CA ASN A 21 -23.12 -6.59 15.55
C ASN A 21 -23.35 -5.09 15.26
N GLY A 22 -23.54 -4.74 13.98
CA GLY A 22 -23.79 -3.37 13.54
C GLY A 22 -22.57 -2.43 13.57
N ARG A 23 -21.37 -2.91 13.88
CA ARG A 23 -20.15 -2.08 13.97
C ARG A 23 -19.05 -2.60 13.05
N VAL A 24 -18.22 -1.68 12.56
CA VAL A 24 -17.00 -2.05 11.84
C VAL A 24 -15.94 -2.52 12.84
N GLU A 25 -15.51 -3.77 12.71
CA GLU A 25 -14.48 -4.38 13.55
C GLU A 25 -13.31 -4.87 12.68
N VAL A 26 -12.09 -4.57 13.12
CA VAL A 26 -10.87 -5.16 12.58
C VAL A 26 -10.69 -6.55 13.18
N ILE A 27 -10.29 -7.50 12.35
CA ILE A 27 -10.20 -8.91 12.73
C ILE A 27 -8.74 -9.25 13.03
N ASP A 28 -8.51 -9.86 14.20
CA ASP A 28 -7.20 -10.35 14.58
C ASP A 28 -6.76 -11.54 13.70
N GLY A 29 -5.48 -11.56 13.32
CA GLY A 29 -4.88 -12.66 12.58
C GLY A 29 -4.77 -13.92 13.45
N GLN A 30 -5.03 -15.09 12.85
CA GLN A 30 -5.11 -16.37 13.57
C GLN A 30 -3.83 -16.79 14.29
N ASP A 31 -2.65 -16.45 13.77
CA ASP A 31 -1.40 -17.07 14.23
C ASP A 31 -0.85 -16.46 15.52
N TYR A 32 -1.02 -15.14 15.71
CA TYR A 32 -0.40 -14.40 16.82
C TYR A 32 -1.30 -13.31 17.42
N GLY A 33 -2.57 -13.21 17.01
CA GLY A 33 -3.54 -12.25 17.56
C GLY A 33 -3.23 -10.78 17.22
N HIS A 34 -2.41 -10.53 16.19
CA HIS A 34 -2.16 -9.17 15.71
C HIS A 34 -3.24 -8.74 14.72
N ARG A 35 -3.66 -7.47 14.79
CA ARG A 35 -4.66 -6.89 13.88
C ARG A 35 -4.20 -6.74 12.43
N THR A 36 -2.88 -6.73 12.23
CA THR A 36 -2.25 -6.70 10.91
C THR A 36 -1.42 -7.96 10.73
N THR A 37 -1.41 -8.52 9.52
CA THR A 37 -0.65 -9.73 9.19
C THR A 37 0.41 -9.40 8.13
N PRO A 38 1.68 -9.79 8.30
CA PRO A 38 2.70 -9.58 7.28
C PRO A 38 2.28 -10.11 5.90
N SER A 39 2.51 -9.34 4.85
CA SER A 39 2.32 -9.76 3.45
C SER A 39 3.52 -10.60 2.99
N CYS A 40 3.75 -11.71 3.68
CA CYS A 40 4.91 -12.59 3.51
C CYS A 40 4.45 -14.02 3.28
N VAL A 41 5.06 -14.73 2.33
CA VAL A 41 4.76 -16.13 2.00
C VAL A 41 6.06 -16.92 1.96
N ALA A 42 6.12 -18.09 2.60
CA ALA A 42 7.30 -18.94 2.59
C ALA A 42 6.99 -20.39 2.28
N PHE A 43 7.86 -20.99 1.47
CA PHE A 43 7.81 -22.42 1.12
C PHE A 43 8.91 -23.13 1.90
N VAL A 44 8.50 -24.07 2.74
CA VAL A 44 9.38 -24.80 3.66
C VAL A 44 9.26 -26.28 3.36
N ASP A 45 10.39 -26.96 3.19
CA ASP A 45 10.38 -28.41 2.98
C ASP A 45 9.82 -29.13 4.21
N GLY A 46 8.91 -30.08 3.96
CA GLY A 46 8.20 -30.82 5.00
C GLY A 46 6.86 -30.21 5.43
N GLU A 47 6.58 -28.96 5.06
CA GLU A 47 5.25 -28.36 5.27
C GLU A 47 4.31 -28.70 4.11
N ASP A 48 3.06 -29.01 4.43
CA ASP A 48 2.09 -29.36 3.40
C ASP A 48 1.56 -28.16 2.62
N GLN A 49 1.52 -27.00 3.27
CA GLN A 49 1.06 -25.73 2.72
C GLN A 49 2.13 -24.66 2.93
N ALA A 50 2.14 -23.65 2.07
CA ALA A 50 3.00 -22.49 2.25
C ALA A 50 2.65 -21.78 3.57
N LEU A 51 3.67 -21.37 4.32
CA LEU A 51 3.51 -20.49 5.47
C LEU A 51 3.14 -19.09 4.96
N VAL A 52 2.24 -18.41 5.67
CA VAL A 52 1.81 -17.04 5.33
C VAL A 52 1.83 -16.20 6.60
N GLY A 53 2.13 -14.90 6.48
CA GLY A 53 2.09 -13.98 7.61
C GLY A 53 3.33 -14.06 8.50
N GLU A 54 3.10 -13.96 9.80
CA GLU A 54 4.16 -13.98 10.81
C GLU A 54 4.97 -15.29 10.80
N ALA A 55 4.31 -16.43 10.54
CA ALA A 55 5.00 -17.72 10.43
C ALA A 55 6.05 -17.70 9.30
N ALA A 56 5.69 -17.13 8.14
CA ALA A 56 6.61 -16.94 7.03
C ALA A 56 7.73 -15.94 7.37
N LEU A 57 7.38 -14.82 8.00
CA LEU A 57 8.33 -13.76 8.35
C LEU A 57 9.42 -14.23 9.32
N ARG A 58 9.04 -15.01 10.34
CA ARG A 58 9.98 -15.52 11.37
C ARG A 58 11.08 -16.42 10.81
N GLN A 59 10.80 -17.18 9.75
CA GLN A 59 11.79 -18.05 9.12
C GLN A 59 12.55 -17.41 7.95
N ALA A 60 12.22 -16.17 7.57
CA ALA A 60 12.78 -15.47 6.41
C ALA A 60 14.31 -15.35 6.44
N ALA A 61 14.93 -15.27 7.62
CA ALA A 61 16.38 -15.21 7.76
C ALA A 61 17.09 -16.55 7.47
N ARG A 62 16.41 -17.68 7.73
CA ARG A 62 16.93 -19.04 7.53
C ARG A 62 16.66 -19.54 6.11
N ASN A 63 15.58 -19.06 5.49
CA ASN A 63 15.12 -19.50 4.18
C ASN A 63 14.83 -18.32 3.23
N PRO A 64 15.81 -17.42 2.99
CA PRO A 64 15.56 -16.17 2.27
C PRO A 64 15.19 -16.36 0.80
N ALA A 65 15.67 -17.44 0.15
CA ALA A 65 15.41 -17.72 -1.26
C ALA A 65 13.97 -18.19 -1.54
N ASN A 66 13.32 -18.82 -0.55
CA ASN A 66 11.95 -19.33 -0.68
C ASN A 66 10.94 -18.55 0.16
N THR A 67 11.33 -17.35 0.62
CA THR A 67 10.46 -16.43 1.35
C THR A 67 10.21 -15.18 0.52
N VAL A 68 8.98 -15.04 0.05
CA VAL A 68 8.55 -13.95 -0.81
C VAL A 68 7.93 -12.84 0.02
N VAL A 69 8.41 -11.62 -0.21
CA VAL A 69 7.92 -10.36 0.36
C VAL A 69 7.71 -9.34 -0.76
N ASP A 70 7.04 -8.22 -0.47
CA ASP A 70 6.85 -7.10 -1.40
C ASP A 70 6.21 -7.48 -2.75
N ALA A 71 5.45 -8.59 -2.82
CA ALA A 71 4.81 -9.03 -4.06
C ALA A 71 3.90 -7.95 -4.70
N LYS A 72 3.36 -7.03 -3.88
CA LYS A 72 2.59 -5.87 -4.33
C LYS A 72 3.41 -4.89 -5.20
N ARG A 73 4.74 -4.85 -5.07
CA ARG A 73 5.62 -4.06 -5.95
C ARG A 73 5.77 -4.69 -7.35
N LEU A 74 5.53 -5.99 -7.49
CA LEU A 74 5.59 -6.71 -8.77
C LEU A 74 4.23 -6.81 -9.48
N ILE A 75 3.13 -6.76 -8.74
CA ILE A 75 1.80 -7.07 -9.28
C ILE A 75 1.41 -6.15 -10.44
N GLY A 76 1.06 -6.77 -11.58
CA GLY A 76 0.61 -6.08 -12.80
C GLY A 76 1.65 -5.18 -13.50
N ARG A 77 2.95 -5.35 -13.18
CA ARG A 77 4.07 -4.67 -13.84
C ARG A 77 4.72 -5.53 -14.90
N HIS A 78 5.51 -4.91 -15.77
CA HIS A 78 6.38 -5.64 -16.68
C HIS A 78 7.73 -5.92 -16.04
N TYR A 79 8.32 -7.08 -16.36
CA TYR A 79 9.62 -7.48 -15.85
C TYR A 79 10.69 -6.41 -16.10
N ARG A 80 10.64 -5.75 -17.27
CA ARG A 80 11.62 -4.76 -17.72
C ARG A 80 11.40 -3.35 -17.14
N ASP A 81 10.36 -3.14 -16.34
CA ASP A 81 10.13 -1.84 -15.69
C ASP A 81 11.34 -1.51 -14.80
N GLN A 82 11.84 -0.27 -14.89
CA GLN A 82 13.04 0.15 -14.14
C GLN A 82 12.87 -0.07 -12.63
N SER A 83 11.68 0.18 -12.10
CA SER A 83 11.38 -0.03 -10.68
C SER A 83 11.45 -1.52 -10.29
N VAL A 84 11.00 -2.43 -11.15
CA VAL A 84 11.13 -3.88 -10.94
C VAL A 84 12.60 -4.29 -10.94
N GLN A 85 13.38 -3.78 -11.90
CA GLN A 85 14.82 -4.06 -11.98
C GLN A 85 15.59 -3.54 -10.75
N ASP A 86 15.19 -2.40 -10.19
CA ASP A 86 15.80 -1.84 -8.99
C ASP A 86 15.39 -2.57 -7.72
N ASP A 87 14.11 -2.91 -7.57
CA ASP A 87 13.62 -3.68 -6.42
C ASP A 87 14.21 -5.11 -6.40
N MET A 88 14.39 -5.75 -7.56
CA MET A 88 14.98 -7.09 -7.68
C MET A 88 16.39 -7.20 -7.10
N LYS A 89 17.15 -6.08 -7.04
CA LYS A 89 18.49 -6.05 -6.43
C LYS A 89 18.45 -6.21 -4.90
N GLN A 90 17.29 -6.01 -4.29
CA GLN A 90 17.10 -6.03 -2.84
C GLN A 90 16.51 -7.36 -2.34
N TRP A 91 15.94 -8.17 -3.24
CA TRP A 91 15.30 -9.43 -2.89
C TRP A 91 16.24 -10.62 -2.98
N HIS A 92 15.94 -11.64 -2.19
CA HIS A 92 16.72 -12.87 -2.13
C HIS A 92 16.06 -14.03 -2.90
N PHE A 93 14.75 -13.93 -3.17
CA PHE A 93 14.05 -14.84 -4.06
C PHE A 93 14.32 -14.44 -5.52
N LYS A 94 14.32 -15.42 -6.41
CA LYS A 94 14.62 -15.20 -7.83
C LYS A 94 13.37 -14.73 -8.57
N VAL A 95 13.53 -13.73 -9.44
CA VAL A 95 12.49 -13.28 -10.37
C VAL A 95 13.03 -13.40 -11.80
N THR A 96 12.22 -13.91 -12.73
CA THR A 96 12.58 -14.01 -14.16
C THR A 96 11.52 -13.39 -15.05
N ASP A 97 11.90 -13.13 -16.30
CA ASP A 97 10.99 -12.73 -17.38
C ASP A 97 10.27 -13.96 -17.92
N THR A 98 8.93 -13.96 -17.86
CA THR A 98 8.10 -14.92 -18.60
C THR A 98 7.16 -14.13 -19.49
N ASN A 99 7.48 -14.05 -20.79
CA ASN A 99 6.69 -13.33 -21.80
C ASN A 99 6.44 -11.83 -21.48
N GLY A 100 7.38 -11.17 -20.81
CA GLY A 100 7.30 -9.77 -20.41
C GLY A 100 6.84 -9.55 -18.97
N ASP A 101 6.35 -10.59 -18.28
CA ASP A 101 5.82 -10.51 -16.93
C ASP A 101 6.80 -11.08 -15.89
N PRO A 102 6.91 -10.46 -14.69
CA PRO A 102 7.79 -10.94 -13.63
C PRO A 102 7.24 -12.23 -13.02
N THR A 103 8.05 -13.28 -12.99
CA THR A 103 7.72 -14.59 -12.40
C THR A 103 8.66 -14.90 -11.25
N ILE A 104 8.09 -15.21 -10.09
CA ILE A 104 8.79 -15.51 -8.84
C ILE A 104 9.11 -16.99 -8.79
N HIS A 105 10.36 -17.36 -8.50
CA HIS A 105 10.80 -18.75 -8.39
C HIS A 105 11.14 -19.10 -6.96
N VAL A 106 10.57 -20.21 -6.49
CA VAL A 106 10.81 -20.80 -5.18
C VAL A 106 11.00 -22.32 -5.32
N THR A 107 11.54 -22.95 -4.29
CA THR A 107 11.54 -24.40 -4.14
C THR A 107 10.44 -24.79 -3.18
N ASP A 108 9.53 -25.65 -3.63
CA ASP A 108 8.39 -26.16 -2.89
C ASP A 108 8.47 -27.70 -2.86
N LYS A 109 8.64 -28.28 -1.67
CA LYS A 109 8.83 -29.74 -1.47
C LYS A 109 9.94 -30.31 -2.36
N GLY A 110 11.10 -29.66 -2.35
CA GLY A 110 12.26 -30.03 -3.17
C GLY A 110 12.10 -29.85 -4.69
N ARG A 111 11.01 -29.24 -5.17
CA ARG A 111 10.78 -29.00 -6.61
C ARG A 111 10.73 -27.51 -6.94
N PRO A 112 11.33 -27.08 -8.07
CA PRO A 112 11.16 -25.70 -8.54
C PRO A 112 9.69 -25.39 -8.82
N ARG A 113 9.23 -24.24 -8.35
CA ARG A 113 7.88 -23.72 -8.55
C ARG A 113 7.97 -22.26 -9.01
N ALA A 114 7.32 -21.98 -10.14
CA ALA A 114 7.14 -20.64 -10.66
C ALA A 114 5.78 -20.11 -10.19
N LEU A 115 5.75 -18.86 -9.73
CA LEU A 115 4.57 -18.18 -9.20
C LEU A 115 4.45 -16.80 -9.81
N THR A 116 3.24 -16.42 -10.16
CA THR A 116 2.90 -15.04 -10.48
C THR A 116 2.79 -14.20 -9.19
N PRO A 117 3.01 -12.87 -9.25
CA PRO A 117 2.72 -11.98 -8.13
C PRO A 117 1.27 -12.08 -7.63
N GLN A 118 0.32 -12.37 -8.54
CA GLN A 118 -1.08 -12.60 -8.24
C GLN A 118 -1.28 -13.84 -7.36
N GLU A 119 -0.63 -14.96 -7.68
CA GLU A 119 -0.71 -16.19 -6.87
C GLU A 119 -0.16 -15.98 -5.46
N VAL A 120 0.97 -15.26 -5.31
CA VAL A 120 1.52 -14.91 -3.99
C VAL A 120 0.54 -14.03 -3.22
N SER A 121 0.00 -12.98 -3.86
CA SER A 121 -0.99 -12.09 -3.24
C SER A 121 -2.28 -12.84 -2.88
N ALA A 122 -2.69 -13.83 -3.68
CA ALA A 122 -3.84 -14.69 -3.41
C ALA A 122 -3.64 -15.54 -2.14
N MET A 123 -2.41 -15.99 -1.85
CA MET A 123 -2.11 -16.71 -0.60
C MET A 123 -2.28 -15.80 0.62
N VAL A 124 -1.85 -14.53 0.53
CA VAL A 124 -2.07 -13.52 1.58
C VAL A 124 -3.57 -13.24 1.76
N LEU A 125 -4.29 -13.02 0.67
CA LEU A 125 -5.76 -12.81 0.70
C LEU A 125 -6.51 -14.02 1.26
N ARG A 126 -6.05 -15.24 0.98
CA ARG A 126 -6.64 -16.47 1.53
C ARG A 126 -6.43 -16.54 3.05
N LYS A 127 -5.27 -16.10 3.56
CA LYS A 127 -5.04 -15.97 5.02
C LYS A 127 -5.94 -14.92 5.66
N MET A 128 -6.19 -13.79 4.98
CA MET A 128 -7.11 -12.75 5.46
C MET A 128 -8.55 -13.29 5.52
N LYS A 129 -8.97 -13.99 4.47
CA LYS A 129 -10.25 -14.70 4.39
C LYS A 129 -10.40 -15.70 5.55
N GLN A 130 -9.41 -16.57 5.76
CA GLN A 130 -9.44 -17.57 6.85
C GLN A 130 -9.58 -16.91 8.23
N SER A 131 -8.87 -15.81 8.47
CA SER A 131 -8.98 -15.06 9.73
C SER A 131 -10.38 -14.50 9.92
N ALA A 132 -10.98 -13.95 8.86
CA ALA A 132 -12.36 -13.49 8.89
C ALA A 132 -13.38 -14.62 9.11
N GLU A 133 -13.23 -15.75 8.41
CA GLU A 133 -14.10 -16.92 8.55
C GLU A 133 -14.09 -17.48 9.98
N ALA A 134 -12.92 -17.55 10.61
CA ALA A 134 -12.82 -17.99 12.00
C ALA A 134 -13.48 -17.03 12.99
N ARG A 135 -13.37 -15.72 12.76
CA ARG A 135 -13.99 -14.70 13.63
C ARG A 135 -15.51 -14.62 13.46
N LEU A 136 -16.01 -14.85 12.24
CA LEU A 136 -17.43 -14.75 11.88
C LEU A 136 -18.19 -16.08 12.07
N GLY A 137 -17.48 -17.22 12.07
CA GLY A 137 -18.08 -18.55 12.25
C GLY A 137 -18.78 -19.10 11.00
N HIS A 138 -18.60 -18.47 9.83
CA HIS A 138 -19.14 -18.93 8.55
C HIS A 138 -18.23 -18.52 7.39
N ALA A 139 -18.47 -19.10 6.21
CA ALA A 139 -17.68 -18.82 5.00
C ALA A 139 -17.78 -17.35 4.56
N VAL A 140 -16.67 -16.83 4.02
CA VAL A 140 -16.55 -15.48 3.44
C VAL A 140 -16.31 -15.62 1.94
N THR A 141 -17.25 -15.11 1.14
CA THR A 141 -17.26 -15.33 -0.32
C THR A 141 -17.07 -14.05 -1.11
N GLU A 142 -17.25 -12.89 -0.51
CA GLU A 142 -17.23 -11.59 -1.18
C GLU A 142 -16.26 -10.64 -0.47
N ALA A 143 -15.61 -9.74 -1.21
CA ALA A 143 -14.69 -8.77 -0.62
C ALA A 143 -14.63 -7.46 -1.42
N VAL A 144 -14.39 -6.37 -0.70
CA VAL A 144 -13.79 -5.15 -1.25
C VAL A 144 -12.32 -5.17 -0.89
N ILE A 145 -11.46 -5.05 -1.90
CA ILE A 145 -10.00 -5.06 -1.73
C ILE A 145 -9.47 -3.68 -2.06
N THR A 146 -8.56 -3.15 -1.24
CA THR A 146 -7.97 -1.83 -1.48
C THR A 146 -6.77 -1.88 -2.43
N VAL A 147 -6.53 -0.77 -3.12
CA VAL A 147 -5.36 -0.56 -3.99
C VAL A 147 -4.86 0.87 -3.85
N PRO A 148 -3.57 1.16 -4.10
CA PRO A 148 -3.06 2.51 -4.15
C PRO A 148 -3.81 3.34 -5.20
N ALA A 149 -4.00 4.64 -4.95
CA ALA A 149 -4.73 5.50 -5.88
C ALA A 149 -4.06 5.54 -7.27
N TYR A 150 -2.73 5.41 -7.29
CA TYR A 150 -1.89 5.44 -8.49
C TYR A 150 -1.75 4.12 -9.24
N PHE A 151 -2.44 3.06 -8.82
CA PHE A 151 -2.39 1.81 -9.58
C PHE A 151 -2.96 1.97 -11.00
N THR A 152 -2.20 1.46 -11.96
CA THR A 152 -2.64 1.37 -13.37
C THR A 152 -3.73 0.31 -13.52
N ASP A 153 -4.39 0.29 -14.69
CA ASP A 153 -5.43 -0.70 -14.98
C ASP A 153 -4.89 -2.14 -14.97
N SER A 154 -3.64 -2.34 -15.38
CA SER A 154 -2.96 -3.64 -15.29
C SER A 154 -2.83 -4.11 -13.84
N GLN A 155 -2.35 -3.23 -12.95
CA GLN A 155 -2.19 -3.55 -11.53
C GLN A 155 -3.53 -3.79 -10.83
N LYS A 156 -4.57 -3.02 -11.18
CA LYS A 156 -5.94 -3.24 -10.71
C LYS A 156 -6.47 -4.60 -11.18
N LYS A 157 -6.29 -4.94 -12.45
CA LYS A 157 -6.73 -6.24 -12.99
C LYS A 157 -6.02 -7.40 -12.28
N ALA A 158 -4.71 -7.32 -12.11
CA ALA A 158 -3.91 -8.33 -11.42
C ALA A 158 -4.30 -8.48 -9.93
N THR A 159 -4.63 -7.38 -9.24
CA THR A 159 -5.12 -7.43 -7.86
C THR A 159 -6.49 -8.11 -7.76
N ARG A 160 -7.39 -7.84 -8.72
CA ARG A 160 -8.69 -8.52 -8.79
C ARG A 160 -8.52 -10.03 -9.02
N GLU A 161 -7.65 -10.41 -9.95
CA GLU A 161 -7.30 -11.80 -10.23
C GLU A 161 -6.76 -12.50 -8.96
N ALA A 162 -5.90 -11.84 -8.18
CA ALA A 162 -5.42 -12.39 -6.91
C ALA A 162 -6.58 -12.66 -5.92
N GLY A 163 -7.58 -11.79 -5.87
CA GLY A 163 -8.79 -12.02 -5.07
C GLY A 163 -9.62 -13.21 -5.55
N GLU A 164 -9.77 -13.35 -6.86
CA GLU A 164 -10.49 -14.49 -7.47
C GLU A 164 -9.76 -15.81 -7.19
N LEU A 165 -8.42 -15.84 -7.33
CA LEU A 165 -7.57 -16.99 -6.96
C LEU A 165 -7.64 -17.34 -5.47
N ALA A 166 -7.91 -16.36 -4.60
CA ALA A 166 -8.14 -16.59 -3.17
C ALA A 166 -9.54 -17.16 -2.86
N GLY A 167 -10.40 -17.31 -3.87
CA GLY A 167 -11.78 -17.74 -3.70
C GLY A 167 -12.69 -16.65 -3.13
N LEU A 168 -12.41 -15.39 -3.49
CA LEU A 168 -13.23 -14.23 -3.15
C LEU A 168 -13.80 -13.62 -4.43
N LYS A 169 -15.10 -13.35 -4.44
CA LYS A 169 -15.71 -12.48 -5.44
C LYS A 169 -15.40 -11.03 -5.08
N VAL A 170 -14.54 -10.40 -5.89
CA VAL A 170 -14.11 -9.01 -5.67
C VAL A 170 -15.21 -8.04 -6.11
N LEU A 171 -16.01 -7.55 -5.16
CA LEU A 171 -17.13 -6.64 -5.40
C LEU A 171 -16.65 -5.31 -6.01
N ARG A 172 -15.58 -4.74 -5.43
CA ARG A 172 -14.95 -3.50 -5.90
C ARG A 172 -13.48 -3.47 -5.47
N LEU A 173 -12.64 -2.83 -6.29
CA LEU A 173 -11.34 -2.33 -5.86
C LEU A 173 -11.50 -0.88 -5.40
N LEU A 174 -11.13 -0.59 -4.16
CA LEU A 174 -11.31 0.73 -3.56
C LEU A 174 -9.94 1.42 -3.39
N PRO A 175 -9.76 2.67 -3.85
CA PRO A 175 -8.52 3.39 -3.56
C PRO A 175 -8.29 3.51 -2.05
N GLU A 176 -7.10 3.17 -1.57
CA GLU A 176 -6.67 3.26 -0.16
C GLU A 176 -7.02 4.60 0.49
N PRO A 177 -6.68 5.77 -0.10
CA PRO A 177 -7.05 7.04 0.51
C PRO A 177 -8.56 7.28 0.54
N THR A 178 -9.32 6.78 -0.43
CA THR A 178 -10.79 6.84 -0.39
C THR A 178 -11.32 5.99 0.76
N ALA A 179 -10.76 4.80 0.98
CA ALA A 179 -11.13 3.95 2.11
C ALA A 179 -10.82 4.64 3.45
N ALA A 180 -9.64 5.24 3.60
CA ALA A 180 -9.31 6.02 4.79
C ALA A 180 -10.25 7.21 5.01
N ALA A 181 -10.67 7.89 3.93
CA ALA A 181 -11.66 8.95 4.00
C ALA A 181 -13.01 8.44 4.55
N LEU A 182 -13.45 7.25 4.11
CA LEU A 182 -14.68 6.62 4.58
C LEU A 182 -14.63 6.29 6.07
N ALA A 183 -13.53 5.69 6.53
CA ALA A 183 -13.30 5.42 7.95
C ALA A 183 -13.35 6.71 8.79
N TYR A 184 -12.67 7.77 8.32
CA TYR A 184 -12.72 9.08 8.98
C TYR A 184 -14.14 9.69 8.98
N GLY A 185 -14.80 9.72 7.83
CA GLY A 185 -16.12 10.33 7.68
C GLY A 185 -17.22 9.59 8.44
N HIS A 186 -17.09 8.27 8.61
CA HIS A 186 -17.98 7.48 9.46
C HIS A 186 -17.87 7.88 10.94
N GLY A 187 -16.68 8.26 11.41
CA GLY A 187 -16.45 8.74 12.77
C GLY A 187 -16.94 10.16 13.04
N LEU A 188 -17.39 10.90 12.02
CA LEU A 188 -17.91 12.26 12.19
C LEU A 188 -19.36 12.25 12.69
N LYS A 189 -19.69 13.22 13.54
CA LYS A 189 -21.08 13.45 13.99
C LYS A 189 -21.95 13.94 12.83
N ASP A 190 -23.23 13.59 12.83
CA ASP A 190 -24.19 13.94 11.76
C ASP A 190 -24.35 15.44 11.50
N ASN A 191 -24.09 16.28 12.50
CA ASN A 191 -24.15 17.73 12.41
C ASN A 191 -22.81 18.37 11.99
N ALA A 192 -21.79 17.57 11.65
CA ALA A 192 -20.52 18.10 11.19
C ALA A 192 -20.72 18.94 9.92
N THR A 193 -20.10 20.12 9.90
CA THR A 193 -19.97 20.95 8.71
C THR A 193 -19.09 20.25 7.67
N GLU A 194 -19.20 20.69 6.43
CA GLU A 194 -18.27 20.25 5.38
C GLU A 194 -16.81 20.46 5.85
N LYS A 195 -15.98 19.44 5.64
CA LYS A 195 -14.54 19.48 5.93
C LYS A 195 -13.77 19.07 4.70
N THR A 196 -12.69 19.78 4.39
CA THR A 196 -11.70 19.30 3.43
C THR A 196 -10.53 18.72 4.19
N VAL A 197 -10.23 17.45 3.97
CA VAL A 197 -9.13 16.76 4.65
C VAL A 197 -8.05 16.37 3.66
N LEU A 198 -6.80 16.41 4.13
CA LEU A 198 -5.68 15.81 3.41
C LEU A 198 -5.37 14.46 4.03
N ILE A 199 -5.36 13.42 3.22
CA ILE A 199 -4.96 12.06 3.59
C ILE A 199 -3.53 11.89 3.14
N TYR A 200 -2.64 11.66 4.10
CA TYR A 200 -1.23 11.37 3.90
C TYR A 200 -1.00 9.91 4.26
N ASP A 201 -0.93 9.06 3.24
CA ASP A 201 -0.74 7.62 3.37
C ASP A 201 0.70 7.25 3.06
N LEU A 202 1.49 6.96 4.09
CA LEU A 202 2.88 6.51 3.94
C LEU A 202 2.99 5.08 4.50
N GLY A 203 2.76 4.12 3.62
CA GLY A 203 2.78 2.70 3.92
C GLY A 203 4.17 2.08 3.92
N GLY A 204 4.22 0.76 3.74
CA GLY A 204 5.46 -0.02 3.66
C GLY A 204 6.21 0.14 2.34
N GLY A 205 5.50 0.32 1.22
CA GLY A 205 6.16 0.51 -0.08
C GLY A 205 5.45 1.43 -1.06
N THR A 206 4.37 2.07 -0.63
CA THR A 206 3.63 3.04 -1.41
C THR A 206 3.40 4.28 -0.57
N PHE A 207 3.34 5.41 -1.26
CA PHE A 207 3.01 6.70 -0.70
C PHE A 207 1.90 7.34 -1.53
N ASP A 208 0.78 7.65 -0.91
CA ASP A 208 -0.36 8.30 -1.56
C ASP A 208 -0.77 9.56 -0.78
N VAL A 209 -1.14 10.60 -1.50
CA VAL A 209 -1.70 11.84 -0.97
C VAL A 209 -3.03 12.07 -1.66
N SER A 210 -4.07 12.34 -0.88
CA SER A 210 -5.38 12.68 -1.42
C SER A 210 -6.00 13.84 -0.67
N ILE A 211 -6.59 14.79 -1.39
CA ILE A 211 -7.43 15.83 -0.81
C ILE A 211 -8.88 15.43 -1.04
N VAL A 212 -9.64 15.31 0.04
CA VAL A 212 -11.04 14.85 0.00
C VAL A 212 -11.92 15.87 0.73
N THR A 213 -12.95 16.37 0.05
CA THR A 213 -14.03 17.11 0.69
C THR A 213 -15.07 16.10 1.21
N VAL A 214 -15.35 16.15 2.51
CA VAL A 214 -16.28 15.27 3.21
C VAL A 214 -17.47 16.10 3.71
N SER A 215 -18.68 15.73 3.30
CA SER A 215 -19.92 16.42 3.69
C SER A 215 -21.10 15.45 3.75
N ARG A 216 -21.60 15.15 4.96
CA ARG A 216 -22.83 14.35 5.21
C ARG A 216 -22.99 13.09 4.33
N GLY A 217 -21.95 12.24 4.28
CA GLY A 217 -21.95 11.00 3.48
C GLY A 217 -21.46 11.17 2.04
N LYS A 218 -21.23 12.40 1.59
CA LYS A 218 -20.59 12.71 0.31
C LYS A 218 -19.08 12.87 0.47
N PHE A 219 -18.34 12.17 -0.39
CA PHE A 219 -16.88 12.16 -0.44
C PHE A 219 -16.44 12.56 -1.84
N VAL A 220 -15.86 13.76 -1.99
CA VAL A 220 -15.38 14.28 -3.27
C VAL A 220 -13.87 14.38 -3.25
N VAL A 221 -13.21 13.53 -4.02
CA VAL A 221 -11.76 13.60 -4.20
C VAL A 221 -11.44 14.83 -5.07
N ARG A 222 -10.64 15.75 -4.55
CA ARG A 222 -10.25 17.01 -5.21
C ARG A 222 -8.92 16.89 -5.94
N GLY A 223 -8.04 16.02 -5.45
CA GLY A 223 -6.77 15.74 -6.08
C GLY A 223 -6.09 14.57 -5.43
N VAL A 224 -5.38 13.80 -6.24
CA VAL A 224 -4.50 12.72 -5.80
C VAL A 224 -3.07 12.97 -6.27
N GLY A 225 -2.12 12.44 -5.52
CA GLY A 225 -0.66 12.43 -5.75
C GLY A 225 -0.06 11.19 -5.10
N GLY A 226 1.14 10.77 -5.52
CA GLY A 226 1.76 9.62 -4.87
C GLY A 226 3.02 9.12 -5.56
N ASN A 227 3.62 8.11 -4.95
CA ASN A 227 4.73 7.33 -5.47
C ASN A 227 4.51 5.85 -5.09
N SER A 228 4.41 4.99 -6.10
CA SER A 228 4.16 3.55 -5.93
C SER A 228 5.38 2.72 -5.50
N HIS A 229 6.54 3.36 -5.29
CA HIS A 229 7.79 2.74 -4.82
C HIS A 229 8.49 3.63 -3.79
N LEU A 230 7.74 4.12 -2.82
CA LEU A 230 8.26 4.90 -1.71
C LEU A 230 7.49 4.52 -0.45
N GLY A 231 8.18 4.02 0.56
CA GLY A 231 7.58 3.70 1.85
C GLY A 231 8.60 3.27 2.90
N GLY A 232 8.10 2.60 3.93
CA GLY A 232 8.90 2.14 5.06
C GLY A 232 10.05 1.20 4.70
N THR A 233 9.90 0.35 3.69
CA THR A 233 10.94 -0.57 3.21
C THR A 233 12.13 0.20 2.67
N ASP A 234 11.92 1.30 1.95
CA ASP A 234 13.02 2.13 1.41
C ASP A 234 13.81 2.80 2.55
N ILE A 235 13.12 3.19 3.63
CA ILE A 235 13.75 3.69 4.86
C ILE A 235 14.58 2.59 5.52
N ASP A 236 14.06 1.36 5.60
CA ASP A 236 14.79 0.22 6.17
C ASP A 236 16.06 -0.09 5.38
N GLN A 237 16.02 0.03 4.04
CA GLN A 237 17.18 -0.14 3.17
C GLN A 237 18.23 0.96 3.36
N ILE A 238 17.81 2.20 3.59
CA ILE A 238 18.72 3.31 3.92
C ILE A 238 19.46 3.02 5.24
N ILE A 239 18.73 2.56 6.26
CA ILE A 239 19.33 2.17 7.55
C ILE A 239 20.28 0.98 7.36
N LEU A 240 19.88 -0.04 6.60
CA LEU A 240 20.69 -1.23 6.30
C LEU A 240 22.01 -0.86 5.64
N LYS A 241 21.98 0.00 4.63
CA LYS A 241 23.19 0.48 3.94
C LYS A 241 24.11 1.23 4.89
N HIS A 242 23.56 2.12 5.72
CA HIS A 242 24.33 2.83 6.74
C HIS A 242 24.95 1.86 7.75
N ALA A 243 24.18 0.91 8.26
CA ALA A 243 24.63 -0.06 9.25
C ALA A 243 25.74 -0.98 8.70
N ALA A 244 25.60 -1.48 7.46
CA ALA A 244 26.62 -2.29 6.82
C ALA A 244 27.94 -1.50 6.62
N GLN A 245 27.85 -0.24 6.23
CA GLN A 245 29.02 0.65 6.09
C GLN A 245 29.70 0.92 7.43
N GLU A 246 28.94 1.18 8.50
CA GLU A 246 29.50 1.41 9.83
C GLU A 246 30.15 0.16 10.42
N VAL A 247 29.57 -1.02 10.20
CA VAL A 247 30.18 -2.29 10.60
C VAL A 247 31.49 -2.52 9.85
N LEU A 248 31.52 -2.30 8.53
CA LEU A 248 32.74 -2.40 7.76
C LEU A 248 33.80 -1.41 8.29
N ARG A 249 33.41 -0.17 8.58
CA ARG A 249 34.32 0.88 9.08
C ARG A 249 34.86 0.60 10.48
N GLN A 250 34.03 0.14 11.41
CA GLN A 250 34.39 0.00 12.83
C GLN A 250 34.93 -1.39 13.17
N LYS A 251 34.50 -2.42 12.44
CA LYS A 251 34.80 -3.84 12.72
C LYS A 251 35.56 -4.53 11.60
N ASN A 252 35.83 -3.84 10.48
CA ASN A 252 36.48 -4.40 9.30
C ASN A 252 35.79 -5.70 8.81
N PHE A 253 34.46 -5.76 8.93
CA PHE A 253 33.65 -6.92 8.58
C PHE A 253 32.62 -6.54 7.52
N ASP A 254 32.70 -7.14 6.33
CA ASP A 254 31.72 -6.92 5.27
C ASP A 254 30.54 -7.88 5.40
N VAL A 255 29.39 -7.34 5.81
CA VAL A 255 28.13 -8.11 5.95
C VAL A 255 27.49 -8.38 4.59
N SER A 256 27.77 -7.56 3.58
CA SER A 256 27.09 -7.59 2.28
C SER A 256 27.33 -8.89 1.50
N CYS A 257 28.43 -9.58 1.78
CA CYS A 257 28.78 -10.85 1.13
C CYS A 257 27.89 -12.04 1.57
N ASN A 258 27.07 -11.89 2.61
CA ASN A 258 26.23 -12.97 3.12
C ASN A 258 24.73 -12.59 3.15
N PRO A 259 23.92 -13.12 2.22
CA PRO A 259 22.47 -12.90 2.15
C PRO A 259 21.71 -13.14 3.46
N SER A 260 22.02 -14.20 4.19
CA SER A 260 21.34 -14.51 5.45
C SER A 260 21.65 -13.45 6.52
N LYS A 261 22.91 -13.03 6.63
CA LYS A 261 23.32 -11.96 7.55
C LYS A 261 22.68 -10.61 7.18
N MET A 262 22.62 -10.27 5.89
CA MET A 262 21.94 -9.08 5.41
C MET A 262 20.45 -9.09 5.74
N ARG A 263 19.76 -10.23 5.59
CA ARG A 263 18.35 -10.35 5.95
C ARG A 263 18.13 -10.17 7.46
N ARG A 264 19.00 -10.73 8.30
CA ARG A 264 18.95 -10.53 9.76
C ARG A 264 19.18 -9.07 10.13
N LEU A 265 20.15 -8.42 9.48
CA LEU A 265 20.44 -7.01 9.71
C LEU A 265 19.24 -6.13 9.32
N LEU A 266 18.60 -6.40 8.18
CA LEU A 266 17.42 -5.67 7.73
C LEU A 266 16.28 -5.76 8.76
N ALA A 267 16.00 -6.93 9.33
CA ALA A 267 14.98 -7.08 10.38
C ALA A 267 15.31 -6.26 11.64
N ARG A 268 16.60 -6.17 12.00
CA ARG A 268 17.05 -5.32 13.12
C ARG A 268 16.98 -3.83 12.78
N CYS A 269 17.18 -3.45 11.52
CA CYS A 269 17.01 -2.08 11.03
C CYS A 269 15.54 -1.63 11.09
N GLU A 270 14.60 -2.48 10.65
CA GLU A 270 13.16 -2.22 10.78
C GLU A 270 12.75 -2.04 12.25
N ARG A 271 13.26 -2.91 13.13
CA ARG A 271 13.02 -2.79 14.58
C ARG A 271 13.55 -1.46 15.13
N ALA A 272 14.78 -1.09 14.79
CA ALA A 272 15.36 0.19 15.22
C ALA A 272 14.55 1.39 14.71
N LYS A 273 14.05 1.36 13.46
CA LYS A 273 13.13 2.38 12.91
C LYS A 273 11.86 2.51 13.76
N ARG A 274 11.24 1.38 14.14
CA ARG A 274 10.04 1.36 14.98
C ARG A 274 10.33 1.89 16.39
N ASP A 275 11.43 1.49 17.00
CA ASP A 275 11.87 1.99 18.31
C ASP A 275 12.08 3.51 18.28
N LEU A 276 12.76 4.02 17.25
CA LEU A 276 13.04 5.46 17.07
C LEU A 276 11.80 6.32 16.83
N SER A 277 10.65 5.71 16.53
CA SER A 277 9.38 6.42 16.44
C SER A 277 8.85 6.83 17.82
N THR A 278 9.31 6.18 18.89
CA THR A 278 8.95 6.54 20.28
C THR A 278 10.17 7.00 21.11
N GLN A 279 11.36 6.49 20.81
CA GLN A 279 12.61 6.75 21.54
C GLN A 279 13.55 7.67 20.74
N SER A 280 14.43 8.42 21.41
CA SER A 280 15.40 9.30 20.75
C SER A 280 16.64 8.57 20.21
N ARG A 281 16.88 7.35 20.71
CA ARG A 281 17.99 6.47 20.37
C ARG A 281 17.52 5.01 20.42
N SER A 282 18.09 4.18 19.56
CA SER A 282 17.99 2.72 19.57
C SER A 282 19.36 2.16 19.19
N ASP A 283 19.66 0.93 19.59
CA ASP A 283 20.90 0.26 19.22
C ASP A 283 20.57 -0.93 18.29
N ILE A 284 21.23 -0.98 17.14
CA ILE A 284 21.15 -2.11 16.21
C ILE A 284 22.10 -3.17 16.72
N ASP A 285 21.53 -4.21 17.32
CA ASP A 285 22.27 -5.38 17.76
C ASP A 285 22.96 -6.09 16.58
N MET A 286 24.25 -6.42 16.68
CA MET A 286 25.01 -7.13 15.66
C MET A 286 25.38 -8.57 16.07
N GLU A 287 24.90 -9.02 17.23
CA GLU A 287 25.11 -10.37 17.74
C GLU A 287 24.76 -11.40 16.65
N SER A 288 25.66 -12.35 16.39
CA SER A 288 25.54 -13.43 15.40
C SER A 288 25.33 -12.98 13.93
N ILE A 289 25.40 -11.67 13.65
CA ILE A 289 25.61 -11.12 12.30
C ILE A 289 27.12 -11.00 12.08
N ILE A 290 27.85 -10.47 13.06
CA ILE A 290 29.31 -10.44 13.07
C ILE A 290 29.86 -11.31 14.21
N PRO A 291 31.16 -11.67 14.20
CA PRO A 291 31.77 -12.48 15.26
C PRO A 291 31.78 -11.81 16.64
N ASP A 292 31.89 -10.48 16.66
CA ASP A 292 31.97 -9.70 17.90
C ASP A 292 30.59 -9.35 18.46
N GLU A 293 30.49 -9.27 19.79
CA GLU A 293 29.43 -8.49 20.43
C GLU A 293 29.59 -7.02 20.06
N PHE A 294 28.60 -6.48 19.37
CA PHE A 294 28.61 -5.09 18.93
C PHE A 294 27.18 -4.56 18.85
N LEU A 295 26.97 -3.42 19.48
CA LEU A 295 25.73 -2.67 19.40
C LEU A 295 26.04 -1.40 18.60
N LEU A 296 25.44 -1.26 17.42
CA LEU A 296 25.61 -0.07 16.60
C LEU A 296 24.55 0.98 16.99
N PRO A 297 24.92 2.08 17.67
CA PRO A 297 23.95 3.08 18.08
C PRO A 297 23.39 3.87 16.89
N LEU A 298 22.07 4.06 16.87
CA LEU A 298 21.37 4.89 15.92
C LEU A 298 20.48 5.90 16.67
N SER A 299 20.67 7.19 16.40
CA SER A 299 19.81 8.24 16.94
C SER A 299 18.69 8.61 15.98
N ARG A 300 17.56 9.11 16.50
CA ARG A 300 16.46 9.62 15.69
C ARG A 300 16.92 10.72 14.75
N ALA A 301 17.74 11.65 15.25
CA ALA A 301 18.31 12.72 14.43
C ALA A 301 19.14 12.18 13.26
N LYS A 302 19.90 11.10 13.47
CA LYS A 302 20.66 10.47 12.39
C LYS A 302 19.76 9.77 11.37
N LEU A 303 18.73 9.05 11.83
CA LEU A 303 17.73 8.46 10.93
C LEU A 303 17.05 9.54 10.07
N GLU A 304 16.60 10.64 10.68
CA GLU A 304 15.97 11.75 9.98
C GLU A 304 16.91 12.39 8.94
N ASP A 305 18.20 12.52 9.26
CA ASP A 305 19.23 13.00 8.33
C ASP A 305 19.42 12.05 7.14
N LEU A 306 19.52 10.74 7.40
CA LEU A 306 19.69 9.71 6.36
C LEU A 306 18.50 9.65 5.39
N CYS A 307 17.27 9.89 5.87
CA CYS A 307 16.04 9.78 5.07
C CYS A 307 15.50 11.13 4.58
N LYS A 308 16.26 12.22 4.77
CA LYS A 308 15.81 13.59 4.55
C LYS A 308 15.29 13.85 3.13
N ASP A 309 15.97 13.34 2.11
CA ASP A 309 15.59 13.59 0.72
C ASP A 309 14.33 12.80 0.33
N LEU A 310 14.18 11.58 0.84
CA LEU A 310 12.96 10.77 0.66
C LEU A 310 11.75 11.50 1.30
N LEU A 311 11.89 11.97 2.54
CA LEU A 311 10.84 12.69 3.26
C LEU A 311 10.53 14.07 2.64
N ARG A 312 11.52 14.75 2.06
CA ARG A 312 11.25 15.98 1.29
C ARG A 312 10.47 15.70 0.02
N GLY A 313 10.75 14.56 -0.63
CA GLY A 313 9.99 14.07 -1.76
C GLY A 313 8.50 13.93 -1.45
N THR A 314 8.16 13.38 -0.28
CA THR A 314 6.75 13.23 0.12
C THR A 314 6.05 14.59 0.31
N ILE A 315 6.74 15.57 0.89
CA ILE A 315 6.23 16.94 1.04
C ILE A 315 6.09 17.67 -0.30
N SER A 316 7.01 17.44 -1.24
CA SER A 316 6.90 17.95 -2.61
C SER A 316 5.62 17.46 -3.29
N THR A 317 5.31 16.18 -3.15
CA THR A 317 4.05 15.60 -3.65
C THR A 317 2.84 16.26 -3.00
N VAL A 318 2.83 16.46 -1.68
CA VAL A 318 1.74 17.18 -0.98
C VAL A 318 1.48 18.56 -1.61
N ARG A 319 2.55 19.35 -1.84
CA ARG A 319 2.45 20.67 -2.48
C ARG A 319 1.94 20.58 -3.92
N SER A 320 2.38 19.59 -4.68
CA SER A 320 1.90 19.33 -6.04
C SER A 320 0.41 18.96 -6.08
N VAL A 321 -0.08 18.19 -5.11
CA VAL A 321 -1.51 17.83 -5.02
C VAL A 321 -2.36 19.05 -4.68
N LEU A 322 -1.93 19.87 -3.72
CA LEU A 322 -2.59 21.15 -3.41
C LEU A 322 -2.69 22.05 -4.65
N ALA A 323 -1.58 22.23 -5.37
CA ALA A 323 -1.54 23.03 -6.59
C ALA A 323 -2.48 22.46 -7.67
N THR A 324 -2.49 21.14 -7.88
CA THR A 324 -3.34 20.51 -8.90
C THR A 324 -4.83 20.59 -8.51
N ALA A 325 -5.15 20.49 -7.22
CA ALA A 325 -6.49 20.69 -6.68
C ALA A 325 -6.91 22.17 -6.66
N LYS A 326 -5.97 23.10 -6.96
CA LYS A 326 -6.15 24.56 -6.85
C LYS A 326 -6.57 25.00 -5.45
N MET A 327 -5.96 24.40 -4.44
CA MET A 327 -6.24 24.67 -3.03
C MET A 327 -4.99 25.18 -2.33
N ALA A 328 -5.17 26.10 -1.38
CA ALA A 328 -4.14 26.53 -0.46
C ALA A 328 -4.10 25.61 0.77
N ALA A 329 -2.98 25.62 1.50
CA ALA A 329 -2.86 24.89 2.76
C ALA A 329 -3.90 25.34 3.81
N ALA A 330 -4.33 26.61 3.75
CA ALA A 330 -5.36 27.16 4.62
C ALA A 330 -6.76 26.54 4.38
N ASP A 331 -7.03 26.02 3.19
CA ASP A 331 -8.30 25.39 2.83
C ASP A 331 -8.44 23.99 3.42
N ILE A 332 -7.33 23.37 3.83
CA ILE A 332 -7.34 22.08 4.51
C ILE A 332 -7.81 22.28 5.95
N SER A 333 -8.83 21.52 6.34
CA SER A 333 -9.39 21.51 7.68
C SER A 333 -8.54 20.67 8.62
N GLU A 334 -8.18 19.45 8.22
CA GLU A 334 -7.43 18.49 9.04
C GLU A 334 -6.54 17.60 8.16
N VAL A 335 -5.46 17.06 8.75
CA VAL A 335 -4.57 16.09 8.12
C VAL A 335 -4.77 14.71 8.73
N ILE A 336 -5.05 13.71 7.92
CA ILE A 336 -5.25 12.31 8.34
C ILE A 336 -4.00 11.52 7.95
N LEU A 337 -3.39 10.87 8.93
CA LEU A 337 -2.23 10.01 8.73
C LEU A 337 -2.66 8.55 8.58
N VAL A 338 -2.18 7.90 7.53
CA VAL A 338 -2.44 6.50 7.20
C VAL A 338 -1.13 5.79 6.90
N GLY A 339 -1.02 4.52 7.27
CA GLY A 339 0.18 3.72 7.05
C GLY A 339 1.24 3.88 8.16
N GLY A 340 1.85 2.76 8.55
CA GLY A 340 2.72 2.69 9.72
C GLY A 340 3.96 3.61 9.68
N SER A 341 4.44 4.01 8.51
CA SER A 341 5.60 4.91 8.41
C SER A 341 5.27 6.35 8.81
N THR A 342 3.98 6.71 8.89
CA THR A 342 3.54 8.02 9.43
C THR A 342 3.79 8.18 10.92
N ARG A 343 4.08 7.08 11.64
CA ARG A 343 4.44 7.10 13.07
C ARG A 343 5.79 7.76 13.34
N MET A 344 6.61 7.98 12.31
CA MET A 344 7.88 8.70 12.45
C MET A 344 7.62 10.18 12.82
N PRO A 345 8.16 10.69 13.95
CA PRO A 345 7.86 12.06 14.41
C PRO A 345 8.19 13.17 13.42
N VAL A 346 9.18 12.96 12.55
CA VAL A 346 9.54 13.90 11.48
C VAL A 346 8.40 14.12 10.47
N VAL A 347 7.54 13.12 10.24
CA VAL A 347 6.42 13.24 9.29
C VAL A 347 5.41 14.27 9.80
N GLU A 348 4.99 14.17 11.06
CA GLU A 348 4.10 15.14 11.70
C GLU A 348 4.71 16.54 11.73
N ARG A 349 6.02 16.65 12.03
CA ARG A 349 6.74 17.94 12.04
C ARG A 349 6.72 18.60 10.67
N LEU A 350 7.10 17.87 9.62
CA LEU A 350 7.11 18.38 8.25
C LEU A 350 5.70 18.77 7.76
N LEU A 351 4.69 18.00 8.12
CA LEU A 351 3.29 18.35 7.77
C LEU A 351 2.80 19.58 8.54
N SER A 352 3.21 19.75 9.80
CA SER A 352 2.89 20.94 10.59
C SER A 352 3.51 22.22 10.00
N GLU A 353 4.68 22.12 9.37
CA GLU A 353 5.30 23.23 8.63
C GLU A 353 4.49 23.59 7.37
N VAL A 354 3.89 22.60 6.69
CA VAL A 354 3.04 22.82 5.50
C VAL A 354 1.65 23.33 5.87
N PHE A 355 1.11 22.87 7.00
CA PHE A 355 -0.24 23.20 7.47
C PHE A 355 -0.22 23.84 8.87
N PRO A 356 0.32 25.06 9.03
CA PRO A 356 0.42 25.71 10.35
C PRO A 356 -0.95 25.81 11.05
N GLY A 357 -1.01 25.31 12.30
CA GLY A 357 -2.20 25.36 13.14
C GLY A 357 -3.34 24.41 12.74
N LYS A 358 -3.15 23.56 11.72
CA LYS A 358 -4.14 22.53 11.35
C LYS A 358 -3.91 21.27 12.18
N PRO A 359 -4.96 20.67 12.76
CA PRO A 359 -4.80 19.48 13.58
C PRO A 359 -4.48 18.26 12.72
N VAL A 360 -3.62 17.38 13.26
CA VAL A 360 -3.48 16.00 12.80
C VAL A 360 -4.58 15.16 13.45
N CYS A 361 -5.36 14.47 12.64
CA CYS A 361 -6.44 13.60 13.08
C CYS A 361 -5.89 12.39 13.82
N LYS A 362 -6.36 12.19 15.06
CA LYS A 362 -5.97 11.07 15.94
C LYS A 362 -7.08 10.05 16.17
N THR A 363 -8.26 10.27 15.60
CA THR A 363 -9.44 9.41 15.82
C THR A 363 -9.42 8.14 14.96
N VAL A 364 -8.55 8.11 13.95
CA VAL A 364 -8.40 7.02 13.00
C VAL A 364 -7.07 6.33 13.26
N ASN A 365 -7.07 5.01 13.41
CA ASN A 365 -5.82 4.24 13.54
C ASN A 365 -5.16 4.11 12.15
N PRO A 366 -3.91 4.59 11.96
CA PRO A 366 -3.25 4.59 10.66
C PRO A 366 -3.11 3.22 10.00
N ASP A 367 -3.05 2.14 10.78
CA ASP A 367 -2.83 0.77 10.29
C ASP A 367 -4.15 0.02 10.00
N GLU A 368 -5.30 0.58 10.41
CA GLU A 368 -6.61 -0.09 10.37
C GLU A 368 -7.62 0.65 9.47
N ALA A 369 -7.44 1.96 9.29
CA ALA A 369 -8.37 2.87 8.61
C ALA A 369 -8.83 2.37 7.24
N VAL A 370 -7.88 1.87 6.47
CA VAL A 370 -8.09 1.43 5.08
C VAL A 370 -8.99 0.19 5.06
N ALA A 371 -8.71 -0.81 5.89
CA ALA A 371 -9.54 -2.01 6.00
C ALA A 371 -10.95 -1.68 6.51
N GLN A 372 -11.07 -0.80 7.53
CA GLN A 372 -12.35 -0.35 8.06
C GLN A 372 -13.20 0.34 6.98
N GLY A 373 -12.61 1.28 6.24
CA GLY A 373 -13.28 1.96 5.13
C GLY A 373 -13.72 1.01 4.02
N ALA A 374 -12.88 0.01 3.69
CA ALA A 374 -13.23 -1.03 2.74
C ALA A 374 -14.41 -1.89 3.21
N ALA A 375 -14.49 -2.20 4.51
CA ALA A 375 -15.58 -2.99 5.09
C ALA A 375 -16.90 -2.20 5.08
N LEU A 376 -16.86 -0.91 5.41
CA LEU A 376 -18.02 0.00 5.30
C LEU A 376 -18.50 0.09 3.84
N TYR A 377 -17.57 0.18 2.88
CA TYR A 377 -17.92 0.22 1.46
C TYR A 377 -18.48 -1.12 0.96
N ALA A 378 -17.92 -2.25 1.43
CA ALA A 378 -18.45 -3.58 1.13
C ALA A 378 -19.91 -3.71 1.57
N LEU A 379 -20.22 -3.23 2.78
CA LEU A 379 -21.59 -3.21 3.29
C LEU A 379 -22.51 -2.31 2.44
N HIS A 380 -22.04 -1.13 2.02
CA HIS A 380 -22.82 -0.26 1.12
C HIS A 380 -23.21 -0.96 -0.19
N LEU A 381 -22.30 -1.77 -0.77
CA LEU A 381 -22.57 -2.53 -1.99
C LEU A 381 -23.58 -3.68 -1.79
N LEU A 382 -23.68 -4.22 -0.57
CA LEU A 382 -24.63 -5.29 -0.24
C LEU A 382 -26.04 -4.79 0.07
N GLN A 383 -26.20 -3.49 0.39
CA GLN A 383 -27.49 -2.85 0.69
C GLN A 383 -28.33 -3.65 1.72
N ASP A 384 -29.63 -3.88 1.43
CA ASP A 384 -30.62 -4.52 2.32
C ASP A 384 -30.39 -6.03 2.55
N LYS A 385 -29.33 -6.62 2.01
CA LYS A 385 -29.01 -8.04 2.20
C LYS A 385 -28.22 -8.34 3.47
N ALA A 386 -27.73 -7.31 4.16
CA ALA A 386 -26.99 -7.46 5.41
C ALA A 386 -27.94 -7.39 6.62
N PRO A 387 -28.00 -8.42 7.48
CA PRO A 387 -28.72 -8.32 8.75
C PRO A 387 -28.02 -7.30 9.67
N ASP A 388 -28.82 -6.66 10.53
CA ASP A 388 -28.34 -5.92 11.70
C ASP A 388 -27.45 -4.69 11.42
N VAL A 389 -27.86 -3.86 10.46
CA VAL A 389 -27.16 -2.63 10.04
C VAL A 389 -27.93 -1.35 10.35
N GLN A 390 -28.84 -1.40 11.32
CA GLN A 390 -29.71 -0.26 11.66
C GLN A 390 -28.91 0.97 12.10
N GLU A 391 -27.82 0.77 12.85
CA GLU A 391 -26.91 1.86 13.26
C GLU A 391 -26.14 2.47 12.07
N LEU A 392 -25.75 1.67 11.07
CA LEU A 392 -24.96 2.13 9.92
C LEU A 392 -25.81 2.61 8.73
N ALA A 393 -27.07 2.20 8.66
CA ALA A 393 -27.98 2.48 7.56
C ALA A 393 -28.11 3.99 7.21
N PRO A 394 -28.14 4.93 8.17
CA PRO A 394 -28.19 6.36 7.85
C PRO A 394 -26.93 6.86 7.14
N PHE A 395 -25.74 6.36 7.52
CA PHE A 395 -24.48 6.69 6.85
C PHE A 395 -24.43 6.10 5.44
N LEU A 396 -24.75 4.80 5.32
CA LEU A 396 -24.64 4.06 4.06
C LEU A 396 -25.63 4.52 2.98
N ARG A 397 -26.84 4.95 3.37
CA ARG A 397 -27.85 5.49 2.44
C ARG A 397 -27.46 6.84 1.83
N ARG A 398 -26.60 7.61 2.52
CA ARG A 398 -26.10 8.91 2.04
C ARG A 398 -24.77 8.77 1.32
N LEU A 399 -24.20 7.57 1.25
CA LEU A 399 -22.86 7.37 0.75
C LEU A 399 -22.78 7.68 -0.75
N ASP A 400 -22.08 8.76 -1.08
CA ASP A 400 -21.80 9.20 -2.45
C ASP A 400 -20.30 9.45 -2.57
N ILE A 401 -19.63 8.70 -3.44
CA ILE A 401 -18.18 8.79 -3.63
C ILE A 401 -17.89 9.24 -5.05
N GLN A 402 -17.33 10.44 -5.17
CA GLN A 402 -16.86 11.01 -6.43
C GLN A 402 -15.33 10.95 -6.46
N ASN A 403 -14.79 9.98 -7.20
CA ASN A 403 -13.36 9.82 -7.42
C ASN A 403 -12.87 10.62 -8.64
N VAL A 404 -11.55 10.64 -8.84
CA VAL A 404 -10.89 11.29 -9.98
C VAL A 404 -9.90 10.35 -10.68
N THR A 405 -9.49 10.68 -11.90
CA THR A 405 -8.40 9.98 -12.61
C THR A 405 -7.04 10.24 -11.93
N PRO A 406 -6.21 9.22 -11.64
CA PRO A 406 -4.91 9.43 -10.98
C PRO A 406 -3.81 9.92 -11.93
N LEU A 407 -3.92 9.53 -13.21
CA LEU A 407 -2.98 9.86 -14.28
C LEU A 407 -3.74 10.49 -15.45
N SER A 408 -3.01 11.28 -16.25
CA SER A 408 -3.55 11.80 -17.50
C SER A 408 -3.61 10.67 -18.50
N VAL A 409 -4.76 10.49 -19.15
CA VAL A 409 -4.93 9.51 -20.22
C VAL A 409 -4.85 10.25 -21.55
N GLY A 410 -3.95 9.78 -22.41
CA GLY A 410 -3.70 10.39 -23.70
C GLY A 410 -3.35 9.38 -24.78
N VAL A 411 -3.00 9.91 -25.95
CA VAL A 411 -2.49 9.11 -27.07
C VAL A 411 -1.12 9.61 -27.49
N GLU A 412 -0.24 8.70 -27.84
CA GLU A 412 1.00 9.03 -28.52
C GLU A 412 0.70 9.39 -29.97
N CYS A 413 1.12 10.58 -30.39
CA CYS A 413 0.97 11.08 -31.76
C CYS A 413 2.29 10.95 -32.53
N ASN A 414 2.23 11.09 -33.85
CA ASN A 414 3.42 11.09 -34.71
C ASN A 414 4.48 12.08 -34.18
N GLY A 415 5.73 11.63 -34.09
CA GLY A 415 6.83 12.40 -33.51
C GLY A 415 7.03 12.20 -32.00
N GLY A 416 6.38 11.21 -31.38
CA GLY A 416 6.56 10.88 -29.96
C GLY A 416 5.91 11.88 -28.99
N VAL A 417 5.03 12.75 -29.51
CA VAL A 417 4.34 13.76 -28.69
C VAL A 417 3.13 13.13 -28.00
N PHE A 418 3.11 13.21 -26.67
CA PHE A 418 1.96 12.76 -25.88
C PHE A 418 0.86 13.82 -25.86
N SER A 419 -0.31 13.47 -26.42
CA SER A 419 -1.48 14.36 -26.41
C SER A 419 -2.49 13.90 -25.37
N VAL A 420 -2.65 14.69 -24.31
CA VAL A 420 -3.60 14.43 -23.22
C VAL A 420 -5.04 14.55 -23.73
N ILE A 421 -5.88 13.55 -23.42
CA ILE A 421 -7.31 13.52 -23.74
C ILE A 421 -8.14 13.74 -22.47
N ILE A 422 -7.82 13.01 -21.41
CA ILE A 422 -8.42 13.16 -20.08
C ILE A 422 -7.29 13.55 -19.13
N PRO A 423 -7.24 14.80 -18.65
CA PRO A 423 -6.26 15.21 -17.66
C PRO A 423 -6.37 14.38 -16.37
N ARG A 424 -5.26 14.21 -15.65
CA ARG A 424 -5.30 13.72 -14.27
C ARG A 424 -6.17 14.61 -13.39
N ASN A 425 -6.67 14.04 -12.30
CA ASN A 425 -7.62 14.64 -11.37
C ASN A 425 -8.97 15.06 -11.99
N THR A 426 -9.35 14.44 -13.11
CA THR A 426 -10.70 14.62 -13.70
C THR A 426 -11.70 13.72 -12.97
N ALA A 427 -12.82 14.28 -12.51
CA ALA A 427 -13.88 13.51 -11.85
C ALA A 427 -14.42 12.38 -12.74
N ILE A 428 -14.67 11.20 -12.16
CA ILE A 428 -15.21 10.02 -12.85
C ILE A 428 -16.64 9.70 -12.40
N PRO A 429 -17.51 9.18 -13.29
CA PRO A 429 -17.25 8.82 -14.69
C PRO A 429 -17.12 10.04 -15.62
N VAL A 430 -16.29 9.92 -16.66
CA VAL A 430 -16.09 10.98 -17.67
C VAL A 430 -15.96 10.40 -19.07
N ARG A 431 -16.46 11.13 -20.06
CA ARG A 431 -16.23 10.89 -21.49
C ARG A 431 -15.66 12.16 -22.11
N LYS A 432 -14.61 12.01 -22.92
CA LYS A 432 -14.00 13.08 -23.71
C LYS A 432 -13.84 12.61 -25.14
N GLU A 433 -14.05 13.51 -26.09
CA GLU A 433 -13.89 13.25 -27.51
C GLU A 433 -12.95 14.30 -28.09
N VAL A 434 -12.01 13.85 -28.92
CA VAL A 434 -11.04 14.71 -29.58
C VAL A 434 -11.02 14.35 -31.06
N ARG A 435 -11.23 15.35 -31.92
CA ARG A 435 -11.16 15.17 -33.37
C ARG A 435 -9.69 15.16 -33.82
N ARG A 436 -9.39 14.27 -34.76
CA ARG A 436 -8.07 14.12 -35.39
C ARG A 436 -8.24 14.11 -36.91
N ALA A 437 -7.18 14.44 -37.63
CA ALA A 437 -7.13 14.39 -39.09
C ALA A 437 -6.02 13.42 -39.54
N THR A 438 -6.11 12.98 -40.80
CA THR A 438 -5.03 12.22 -41.45
C THR A 438 -3.80 13.11 -41.62
N VAL A 439 -2.62 12.48 -41.59
CA VAL A 439 -1.34 13.20 -41.65
C VAL A 439 -0.81 13.31 -43.09
N PHE A 440 -1.30 12.45 -43.99
CA PHE A 440 -0.97 12.46 -45.41
C PHE A 440 -2.16 12.06 -46.28
N ASN A 441 -2.09 12.39 -47.57
CA ASN A 441 -3.15 12.11 -48.55
C ASN A 441 -3.38 10.60 -48.68
N ASN A 442 -4.65 10.20 -48.83
CA ASN A 442 -5.08 8.80 -49.00
C ASN A 442 -4.71 7.85 -47.84
N GLN A 443 -4.44 8.37 -46.64
CA GLN A 443 -4.25 7.53 -45.46
C GLN A 443 -5.54 6.74 -45.12
N THR A 444 -5.47 5.41 -45.15
CA THR A 444 -6.63 4.52 -44.92
C THR A 444 -6.70 3.95 -43.50
N ALA A 445 -5.63 4.07 -42.70
CA ALA A 445 -5.57 3.57 -41.34
C ALA A 445 -4.79 4.52 -40.42
N ALA A 446 -5.21 4.58 -39.15
CA ALA A 446 -4.51 5.29 -38.08
C ALA A 446 -4.50 4.42 -36.82
N GLY A 447 -3.30 4.11 -36.33
CA GLY A 447 -3.11 3.42 -35.05
C GLY A 447 -2.93 4.42 -33.92
N PHE A 448 -3.60 4.20 -32.80
CA PHE A 448 -3.41 5.00 -31.59
C PHE A 448 -3.01 4.09 -30.44
N ARG A 449 -1.91 4.42 -29.77
CA ARG A 449 -1.55 3.81 -28.50
C ARG A 449 -2.09 4.70 -27.38
N VAL A 450 -3.02 4.17 -26.59
CA VAL A 450 -3.54 4.85 -25.39
C VAL A 450 -2.54 4.62 -24.25
N ILE A 451 -2.10 5.71 -23.62
CA ILE A 451 -1.07 5.66 -22.58
C ILE A 451 -1.50 6.51 -21.39
N PRO A 452 -1.40 5.99 -20.15
CA PRO A 452 -1.47 6.81 -18.93
C PRO A 452 -0.10 7.49 -18.69
N SER A 453 -0.09 8.78 -18.36
CA SER A 453 1.14 9.55 -18.10
C SER A 453 0.95 10.54 -16.94
N HIS A 454 2.07 10.88 -16.30
CA HIS A 454 2.14 11.76 -15.12
C HIS A 454 1.85 13.23 -15.42
#